data_AF-A0A8T0DT59-F1
#
_entry.id   AF-A0A8T0DT59-F1
#
_cell.length_a   1.000
_cell.length_b   1.000
_cell.length_c   1.000
_cell.angle_alpha   90.00
_cell.angle_beta   90.00
_cell.angle_gamma   90.00
#
_symmetry.space_group_name_H-M   'P 1'
#
loop_
_entity.id
_entity.type
_entity.pdbx_description
1 polymer ?
#
loop_
_entity_poly.entity_id
_entity_poly.type
_entity_poly.pdbx_seq_one_letter_code
_entity_poly.pdbx_strand_id
1 'polypeptide(L)'
;MLYVRLSIFGISLFVPSPNWFSRSAVRNQTATMHNFCRIPNLLPASLFSLILLCLQSTAEYYTAISELNKALQVGQQLAADLETYLELEEVRLDRIRRVARRLETDGLVPKLAQDPEDFFGNPVNAYLTVRRLALNWKTDLLSLLDSHAEQNTDEQKEEGSLSVDKEQLAKVRARVEEHTSMLPGDNDLTGAAEALLRLQTTYKLSAVDIANGKLINNLTCPRLTASQCLNLGQQAYELGEFARAEEWFRVAYNRLWEELAKAEEQKKMGYTEHSSKKQADEPEQEFDFAIPDEVQPTTTEILDHLAYSLGRQGRYAEALNVTRLILEQDPTHKRSRDNEEFYRDRIQRGEGIIGPVPPPEALSKFEQETETYQALCRGEILFPMPPSNTIYCQYSVPHPYYKIGPVKEEILYPNPKIVMWYEVIHPSEIERIQKLASPRLRRATVKNPVTGKLENAYYRTSKSAWLPDNLDEVTHRMNQRIHALTGLSMETSEDLQVGNYGIGGYYAPHFDFGRKREKDAFEVENGNRIATIIFYMSDVKAGGSTVFNRVGAAVSPTRGAAGFWYNLYPSGEGDLRTRHVACPVLVGSKWVMNVWFHERGQEFYRRCGLEQDPVEMDDGF
;
A
#
# COMPACT_ATOMS: atom_id res chain seq x y z
N MET A 1 -2.67 34.68 35.44
CA MET A 1 -2.37 34.16 36.79
C MET A 1 -1.23 33.16 36.65
N LEU A 2 -0.12 33.46 37.34
CA LEU A 2 1.08 32.65 37.62
C LEU A 2 1.81 31.91 36.47
N TYR A 3 2.91 32.52 36.01
CA TYR A 3 4.16 31.81 35.68
C TYR A 3 5.23 32.22 36.70
N VAL A 4 5.84 31.21 37.35
CA VAL A 4 6.92 31.23 38.35
C VAL A 4 7.60 29.86 38.11
N ARG A 5 8.91 29.61 37.91
CA ARG A 5 10.18 30.24 38.32
C ARG A 5 11.37 29.64 37.52
N LEU A 6 12.39 30.47 37.30
CA LEU A 6 13.87 30.26 37.41
C LEU A 6 14.63 29.21 36.54
N SER A 7 15.33 29.74 35.52
CA SER A 7 16.80 29.87 35.30
C SER A 7 17.78 29.07 36.22
N ILE A 8 19.02 28.67 35.87
CA ILE A 8 20.20 29.42 35.33
C ILE A 8 21.33 28.44 34.93
N PHE A 9 21.99 28.69 33.79
CA PHE A 9 23.45 28.82 33.54
C PHE A 9 23.52 29.48 32.14
N GLY A 10 23.97 30.71 31.88
CA GLY A 10 24.96 31.54 32.53
C GLY A 10 26.09 31.74 31.53
N ILE A 11 25.99 32.75 30.64
CA ILE A 11 27.08 33.53 30.01
C ILE A 11 26.42 34.62 29.15
N SER A 12 26.74 35.88 29.47
CA SER A 12 26.32 37.09 28.78
C SER A 12 27.36 37.48 27.73
N LEU A 13 26.94 37.91 26.53
CA LEU A 13 27.72 38.82 25.68
C LEU A 13 26.78 39.81 24.97
N PHE A 14 27.29 41.04 24.84
CA PHE A 14 26.60 42.32 24.61
C PHE A 14 25.99 42.53 23.20
N VAL A 15 24.93 43.34 23.18
CA VAL A 15 24.26 43.99 22.01
C VAL A 15 25.03 45.29 21.64
N PRO A 16 24.89 45.90 20.43
CA PRO A 16 23.73 46.75 20.12
C PRO A 16 23.21 46.67 18.67
N SER A 17 21.88 46.69 18.53
CA SER A 17 21.16 47.16 17.33
C SER A 17 21.23 48.68 17.22
N PRO A 18 20.85 49.25 16.06
CA PRO A 18 19.97 50.41 16.10
C PRO A 18 18.72 50.25 15.24
N ASN A 19 17.72 50.96 15.73
CA ASN A 19 16.33 51.04 15.32
C ASN A 19 16.13 52.25 14.38
N TRP A 20 15.06 52.19 13.58
CA TRP A 20 14.08 53.26 13.30
C TRP A 20 14.11 54.15 12.04
N PHE A 21 12.87 54.29 11.51
CA PHE A 21 12.23 55.38 10.75
C PHE A 21 12.65 55.64 9.29
N SER A 22 11.80 56.14 8.37
CA SER A 22 10.35 56.27 8.20
C SER A 22 10.09 56.77 6.76
N ARG A 23 8.82 56.71 6.33
CA ARG A 23 8.15 57.58 5.33
C ARG A 23 8.43 57.40 3.83
N SER A 24 7.37 56.92 3.19
CA SER A 24 6.57 57.61 2.16
C SER A 24 7.22 58.08 0.85
N ALA A 25 6.57 57.62 -0.22
CA ALA A 25 6.06 58.43 -1.33
C ALA A 25 6.90 58.54 -2.63
N VAL A 26 6.28 57.98 -3.69
CA VAL A 26 5.97 58.64 -4.96
C VAL A 26 6.84 58.32 -6.20
N ARG A 27 6.09 57.84 -7.21
CA ARG A 27 6.19 57.98 -8.68
C ARG A 27 6.99 56.97 -9.51
N ASN A 28 6.19 56.22 -10.29
CA ASN A 28 6.14 56.18 -11.76
C ASN A 28 7.44 56.24 -12.55
N GLN A 29 7.69 55.20 -13.36
CA GLN A 29 7.62 55.21 -14.83
C GLN A 29 8.00 53.80 -15.31
N THR A 30 7.07 52.96 -15.79
CA THR A 30 6.64 52.78 -17.19
C THR A 30 7.77 52.61 -18.22
N ALA A 31 7.70 51.45 -18.90
CA ALA A 31 7.94 51.25 -20.33
C ALA A 31 9.42 51.32 -20.79
N THR A 32 9.93 50.55 -21.76
CA THR A 32 9.39 49.57 -22.71
C THR A 32 10.60 48.97 -23.47
N MET A 33 10.47 47.72 -23.91
CA MET A 33 10.93 47.10 -25.16
C MET A 33 12.16 47.70 -25.92
N HIS A 34 13.14 46.86 -26.26
CA HIS A 34 13.19 46.23 -27.60
C HIS A 34 14.43 45.33 -27.80
N ASN A 35 14.15 44.11 -28.27
CA ASN A 35 14.81 43.32 -29.33
C ASN A 35 16.31 43.52 -29.60
N PHE A 36 17.07 42.42 -29.59
CA PHE A 36 17.85 42.01 -30.78
C PHE A 36 18.12 40.50 -30.78
N CYS A 37 17.86 39.90 -31.94
CA CYS A 37 18.06 38.49 -32.28
C CYS A 37 19.44 38.32 -32.95
N ARG A 38 20.20 37.26 -32.59
CA ARG A 38 21.13 36.52 -33.48
C ARG A 38 21.71 35.26 -32.80
N ILE A 39 21.45 34.13 -33.44
CA ILE A 39 21.94 32.73 -33.29
C ILE A 39 23.32 32.60 -34.03
N PRO A 40 24.18 31.53 -33.99
CA PRO A 40 24.19 30.23 -33.27
C PRO A 40 25.55 29.77 -32.62
N ASN A 41 25.48 28.60 -31.95
CA ASN A 41 26.37 27.42 -32.03
C ASN A 41 27.31 27.01 -30.86
N LEU A 42 27.15 25.72 -30.49
CA LEU A 42 28.11 24.72 -29.95
C LEU A 42 28.22 24.53 -28.41
N LEU A 43 27.40 23.57 -27.91
CA LEU A 43 27.65 22.38 -27.03
C LEU A 43 28.74 22.42 -25.91
N PRO A 44 28.64 21.60 -24.82
CA PRO A 44 27.90 20.34 -24.73
C PRO A 44 27.04 20.12 -23.46
N ALA A 45 26.24 19.06 -23.57
CA ALA A 45 25.47 18.42 -22.53
C ALA A 45 26.35 17.92 -21.37
N SER A 46 26.24 18.52 -20.19
CA SER A 46 26.74 17.95 -18.93
C SER A 46 26.15 18.65 -17.69
N LEU A 47 24.83 18.84 -17.64
CA LEU A 47 24.11 19.35 -16.46
C LEU A 47 22.78 18.61 -16.24
N PHE A 48 22.74 17.32 -16.58
CA PHE A 48 21.59 16.43 -16.37
C PHE A 48 21.76 15.53 -15.13
N SER A 49 22.63 15.90 -14.20
CA SER A 49 22.88 15.15 -12.96
C SER A 49 22.93 16.11 -11.77
N LEU A 50 21.87 16.88 -11.58
CA LEU A 50 21.65 17.61 -10.34
C LEU A 50 20.39 17.05 -9.68
N ILE A 51 20.63 16.10 -8.77
CA ILE A 51 19.91 15.92 -7.51
C ILE A 51 18.37 15.99 -7.69
N LEU A 52 17.79 14.92 -8.25
CA LEU A 52 16.46 14.53 -7.78
C LEU A 52 16.67 13.99 -6.38
N LEU A 53 16.37 14.83 -5.39
CA LEU A 53 16.25 14.42 -4.01
C LEU A 53 15.52 13.08 -3.95
N CYS A 54 16.14 12.09 -3.32
CA CYS A 54 15.47 10.94 -2.76
C CYS A 54 14.45 11.44 -1.74
N LEU A 55 13.29 11.89 -2.22
CA LEU A 55 12.05 11.64 -1.51
C LEU A 55 11.94 10.12 -1.51
N GLN A 56 12.26 9.52 -0.36
CA GLN A 56 11.87 8.15 -0.07
C GLN A 56 10.35 8.08 -0.27
N SER A 57 9.92 7.72 -1.48
CA SER A 57 8.54 7.34 -1.71
C SER A 57 8.41 5.97 -1.08
N THR A 58 7.84 5.92 0.12
CA THR A 58 7.37 4.66 0.69
C THR A 58 6.40 4.06 -0.32
N ALA A 59 6.82 3.00 -1.00
CA ALA A 59 6.03 2.38 -2.03
C ALA A 59 4.92 1.58 -1.34
N GLU A 60 3.72 2.14 -1.22
CA GLU A 60 2.57 1.40 -0.66
C GLU A 60 2.13 0.29 -1.64
N TYR A 61 2.66 -0.92 -1.50
CA TYR A 61 2.54 -2.04 -2.43
C TYR A 61 1.13 -2.64 -2.51
N TYR A 62 0.43 -2.71 -1.38
CA TYR A 62 -0.92 -3.24 -1.29
C TYR A 62 -1.94 -2.47 -2.16
N THR A 63 -1.63 -1.21 -2.44
CA THR A 63 -2.53 -0.28 -3.13
C THR A 63 -2.63 -0.52 -4.64
N ALA A 64 -1.70 -1.30 -5.22
CA ALA A 64 -1.60 -1.53 -6.65
C ALA A 64 -0.88 -2.86 -6.96
N ILE A 65 -1.54 -3.78 -7.67
CA ILE A 65 -0.93 -5.07 -8.06
C ILE A 65 0.30 -4.89 -8.96
N SER A 66 0.35 -3.81 -9.74
CA SER A 66 1.54 -3.51 -10.56
C SER A 66 2.80 -3.31 -9.71
N GLU A 67 2.65 -2.86 -8.47
CA GLU A 67 3.77 -2.62 -7.56
C GLU A 67 4.20 -3.93 -6.91
N LEU A 68 3.26 -4.81 -6.53
CA LEU A 68 3.59 -6.16 -6.05
C LEU A 68 4.39 -6.95 -7.09
N ASN A 69 4.01 -6.85 -8.37
CA ASN A 69 4.78 -7.47 -9.45
C ASN A 69 6.20 -6.91 -9.56
N LYS A 70 6.39 -5.60 -9.35
CA LYS A 70 7.72 -4.98 -9.32
C LYS A 70 8.52 -5.47 -8.11
N ALA A 71 7.93 -5.50 -6.92
CA ALA A 71 8.57 -6.00 -5.72
C ALA A 71 9.03 -7.47 -5.89
N LEU A 72 8.21 -8.31 -6.53
CA LEU A 72 8.58 -9.69 -6.83
C LEU A 72 9.77 -9.77 -7.79
N GLN A 73 9.79 -8.95 -8.84
CA GLN A 73 10.93 -8.86 -9.77
C GLN A 73 12.20 -8.38 -9.08
N VAL A 74 12.09 -7.37 -8.20
CA VAL A 74 13.19 -6.89 -7.37
C VAL A 74 13.68 -7.99 -6.43
N GLY A 75 12.78 -8.77 -5.81
CA GLY A 75 13.15 -9.90 -4.96
C GLY A 75 13.94 -10.98 -5.71
N GLN A 76 13.58 -11.27 -6.96
CA GLN A 76 14.34 -12.19 -7.82
C GLN A 76 15.74 -11.64 -8.16
N GLN A 77 15.84 -10.34 -8.45
CA GLN A 77 17.12 -9.68 -8.72
C GLN A 77 18.01 -9.66 -7.47
N LEU A 78 17.41 -9.39 -6.30
CA LEU A 78 18.10 -9.42 -5.01
C LEU A 78 18.65 -10.82 -4.71
N ALA A 79 17.91 -11.88 -4.99
CA ALA A 79 18.41 -13.25 -4.84
C ALA A 79 19.67 -13.50 -5.70
N ALA A 80 19.67 -13.03 -6.95
CA ALA A 80 20.83 -13.14 -7.83
C ALA A 80 22.03 -12.29 -7.36
N ASP A 81 21.77 -11.08 -6.85
CA ASP A 81 22.80 -10.22 -6.26
C ASP A 81 23.38 -10.83 -4.98
N LEU A 82 22.56 -11.49 -4.14
CA LEU A 82 22.99 -12.20 -2.95
C LEU A 82 23.84 -13.43 -3.28
N GLU A 83 23.47 -14.19 -4.31
CA GLU A 83 24.31 -15.31 -4.78
C GLU A 83 25.69 -14.81 -5.22
N THR A 84 25.72 -13.71 -5.97
CA THR A 84 26.97 -13.05 -6.37
C THR A 84 27.78 -12.58 -5.15
N TYR A 85 27.12 -12.03 -4.13
CA TYR A 85 27.76 -11.64 -2.88
C TYR A 85 28.35 -12.85 -2.14
N LEU A 86 27.62 -13.96 -2.07
CA LEU A 86 28.06 -15.20 -1.45
C LEU A 86 29.29 -15.77 -2.17
N GLU A 87 29.28 -15.84 -3.50
CA GLU A 87 30.44 -16.30 -4.29
C GLU A 87 31.69 -15.46 -3.98
N LEU A 88 31.54 -14.13 -3.87
CA LEU A 88 32.66 -13.23 -3.53
C LEU A 88 33.16 -13.44 -2.09
N GLU A 89 32.26 -13.63 -1.13
CA GLU A 89 32.61 -13.93 0.27
C GLU A 89 33.22 -15.33 0.42
N GLU A 90 32.77 -16.34 -0.34
CA GLU A 90 33.40 -17.66 -0.36
C GLU A 90 34.83 -17.61 -0.85
N VAL A 91 35.11 -16.84 -1.91
CA VAL A 91 36.48 -16.60 -2.39
C VAL A 91 37.33 -15.94 -1.30
N ARG A 92 36.77 -14.99 -0.55
CA ARG A 92 37.45 -14.34 0.58
C ARG A 92 37.72 -15.33 1.72
N LEU A 93 36.71 -16.09 2.14
CA LEU A 93 36.80 -17.10 3.19
C LEU A 93 37.81 -18.17 2.83
N ASP A 94 37.85 -18.63 1.58
CA ASP A 94 38.83 -19.60 1.12
C ASP A 94 40.26 -19.07 1.14
N ARG A 95 40.46 -17.77 0.89
CA ARG A 95 41.76 -17.13 1.07
C ARG A 95 42.16 -17.11 2.55
N ILE A 96 41.27 -16.71 3.44
CA ILE A 96 41.52 -16.71 4.89
C ILE A 96 41.84 -18.13 5.37
N ARG A 97 41.06 -19.14 4.97
CA ARG A 97 41.30 -20.55 5.26
C ARG A 97 42.65 -21.03 4.72
N ARG A 98 43.10 -20.58 3.54
CA ARG A 98 44.43 -20.92 2.99
C ARG A 98 45.56 -20.30 3.81
N VAL A 99 45.36 -19.09 4.35
CA VAL A 99 46.35 -18.43 5.22
C VAL A 99 46.39 -19.09 6.59
N ALA A 100 45.23 -19.34 7.20
CA ALA A 100 45.12 -20.05 8.47
C ALA A 100 45.77 -21.45 8.41
N ARG A 101 45.46 -22.24 7.37
CA ARG A 101 46.10 -23.55 7.16
C ARG A 101 47.61 -23.45 6.99
N ARG A 102 48.14 -22.43 6.33
CA ARG A 102 49.59 -22.21 6.24
C ARG A 102 50.21 -21.93 7.61
N LEU A 103 49.55 -21.12 8.45
CA LEU A 103 50.00 -20.87 9.83
C LEU A 103 49.92 -22.13 10.71
N GLU A 104 48.93 -23.01 10.49
CA GLU A 104 48.76 -24.27 11.24
C GLU A 104 49.68 -25.41 10.78
N THR A 105 49.90 -25.57 9.47
CA THR A 105 50.75 -26.64 8.88
C THR A 105 52.24 -26.32 8.91
N ASP A 106 52.60 -25.16 9.44
CA ASP A 106 53.97 -24.80 9.78
C ASP A 106 54.48 -25.71 10.91
N GLY A 107 55.05 -26.86 10.53
CA GLY A 107 55.64 -27.90 11.39
C GLY A 107 56.82 -27.47 12.29
N LEU A 108 56.84 -26.20 12.70
CA LEU A 108 57.64 -25.62 13.78
C LEU A 108 57.09 -26.00 15.17
N VAL A 109 55.77 -26.15 15.30
CA VAL A 109 55.11 -26.42 16.61
C VAL A 109 55.63 -27.69 17.31
N PRO A 110 55.83 -28.83 16.62
CA PRO A 110 56.34 -30.04 17.28
C PRO A 110 57.82 -29.96 17.69
N LYS A 111 58.64 -29.17 16.99
CA LYS A 111 60.09 -29.01 17.28
C LYS A 111 60.39 -27.91 18.29
N LEU A 112 59.57 -26.86 18.35
CA LEU A 112 59.66 -25.78 19.34
C LEU A 112 59.22 -26.22 20.75
N ALA A 113 58.39 -27.26 20.84
CA ALA A 113 57.85 -27.73 22.11
C ALA A 113 58.85 -28.52 22.98
N GLN A 114 60.02 -28.91 22.45
CA GLN A 114 61.01 -29.72 23.17
C GLN A 114 62.17 -28.92 23.78
N ASP A 115 62.78 -27.98 23.04
CA ASP A 115 63.78 -27.04 23.59
C ASP A 115 63.92 -25.76 22.71
N PRO A 116 63.25 -24.66 23.07
CA PRO A 116 63.27 -23.42 22.29
C PRO A 116 64.66 -22.75 22.24
N GLU A 117 65.45 -22.85 23.31
CA GLU A 117 66.72 -22.13 23.43
C GLU A 117 67.80 -22.72 22.49
N ASP A 118 67.86 -24.05 22.35
CA ASP A 118 68.80 -24.72 21.44
C ASP A 118 68.44 -24.46 19.97
N PHE A 119 67.14 -24.47 19.63
CA PHE A 119 66.67 -24.22 18.26
C PHE A 119 66.96 -22.78 17.80
N PHE A 120 66.67 -21.79 18.64
CA PHE A 120 66.90 -20.37 18.35
C PHE A 120 68.35 -19.91 18.61
N GLY A 121 69.13 -20.68 19.36
CA GLY A 121 70.57 -20.49 19.51
C GLY A 121 71.33 -20.64 18.19
N ASN A 122 70.76 -21.34 17.20
CA ASN A 122 71.26 -21.36 15.82
C ASN A 122 70.85 -20.07 15.08
N PRO A 123 71.81 -19.22 14.67
CA PRO A 123 71.51 -17.93 14.04
C PRO A 123 70.75 -18.05 12.71
N VAL A 124 70.91 -19.17 11.99
CA VAL A 124 70.19 -19.43 10.73
C VAL A 124 68.72 -19.76 11.02
N ASN A 125 68.45 -20.58 12.04
CA ASN A 125 67.07 -20.88 12.44
C ASN A 125 66.36 -19.63 12.98
N ALA A 126 67.04 -18.82 13.78
CA ALA A 126 66.52 -17.53 14.25
C ALA A 126 66.24 -16.57 13.09
N TYR A 127 67.19 -16.40 12.17
CA TYR A 127 67.00 -15.56 10.98
C TYR A 127 65.88 -16.04 10.08
N LEU A 128 65.80 -17.34 9.77
CA LEU A 128 64.75 -17.90 8.93
C LEU A 128 63.37 -17.80 9.60
N THR A 129 63.28 -17.97 10.92
CA THR A 129 62.02 -17.81 11.66
C THR A 129 61.57 -16.34 11.68
N VAL A 130 62.49 -15.41 11.97
CA VAL A 130 62.22 -13.96 11.93
C VAL A 130 61.85 -13.52 10.52
N ARG A 131 62.62 -13.91 9.50
CA ARG A 131 62.34 -13.57 8.10
C ARG A 131 60.99 -14.14 7.65
N ARG A 132 60.64 -15.35 8.10
CA ARG A 132 59.35 -15.98 7.82
C ARG A 132 58.20 -15.20 8.45
N LEU A 133 58.30 -14.86 9.75
CA LEU A 133 57.29 -14.05 10.47
C LEU A 133 57.22 -12.60 9.97
N ALA A 134 58.31 -12.06 9.43
CA ALA A 134 58.41 -10.70 8.93
C ALA A 134 58.01 -10.54 7.45
N LEU A 135 57.92 -11.62 6.67
CA LEU A 135 57.52 -11.57 5.26
C LEU A 135 56.00 -11.30 5.13
N ASN A 136 55.62 -10.04 4.93
CA ASN A 136 54.33 -9.48 4.48
C ASN A 136 53.01 -10.02 5.08
N TRP A 137 53.02 -10.88 6.10
CA TRP A 137 51.79 -11.41 6.68
C TRP A 137 50.96 -10.35 7.39
N LYS A 138 51.61 -9.35 8.02
CA LYS A 138 50.89 -8.32 8.76
C LYS A 138 49.96 -7.51 7.85
N THR A 139 50.46 -7.08 6.70
CA THR A 139 49.69 -6.28 5.73
C THR A 139 48.68 -7.12 4.96
N ASP A 140 49.05 -8.34 4.56
CA ASP A 140 48.17 -9.25 3.83
C ASP A 140 47.04 -9.83 4.71
N LEU A 141 47.31 -10.16 5.98
CA LEU A 141 46.28 -10.62 6.92
C LEU A 141 45.31 -9.50 7.28
N LEU A 142 45.82 -8.31 7.60
CA LEU A 142 44.95 -7.17 7.94
C LEU A 142 44.05 -6.80 6.75
N SER A 143 44.58 -6.80 5.53
CA SER A 143 43.77 -6.52 4.33
C SER A 143 42.76 -7.60 3.96
N LEU A 144 42.95 -8.87 4.36
CA LEU A 144 41.98 -9.95 4.21
C LEU A 144 40.88 -9.91 5.30
N LEU A 145 41.23 -9.46 6.50
CA LEU A 145 40.33 -9.39 7.66
C LEU A 145 39.47 -8.13 7.66
N ASP A 146 39.96 -7.00 7.13
CA ASP A 146 39.20 -5.74 7.10
C ASP A 146 38.10 -5.76 6.03
N SER A 147 36.84 -5.83 6.49
CA SER A 147 35.64 -5.66 5.67
C SER A 147 35.25 -4.18 5.44
N HIS A 148 35.89 -3.22 6.11
CA HIS A 148 35.42 -1.84 6.23
C HIS A 148 36.49 -0.74 6.03
N ALA A 149 37.65 -1.03 5.44
CA ALA A 149 38.64 0.02 5.18
C ALA A 149 38.22 0.91 3.99
N GLU A 150 37.34 1.87 4.26
CA GLU A 150 37.18 3.08 3.47
C GLU A 150 38.38 4.02 3.69
N GLN A 151 38.91 4.47 2.56
CA GLN A 151 39.68 5.69 2.33
C GLN A 151 41.12 5.80 2.87
N ASN A 152 41.97 6.30 1.96
CA ASN A 152 43.38 6.72 2.08
C ASN A 152 44.38 5.56 1.91
N THR A 153 45.38 5.61 1.02
CA THR A 153 45.98 6.70 0.25
C THR A 153 46.56 6.14 -1.05
N ASP A 154 46.74 7.04 -2.03
CA ASP A 154 47.56 6.84 -3.22
C ASP A 154 48.92 6.16 -2.94
N GLU A 155 49.44 5.54 -4.00
CA GLU A 155 50.82 5.04 -4.17
C GLU A 155 51.13 3.66 -3.58
N GLN A 156 50.82 2.61 -4.35
CA GLN A 156 51.82 1.78 -5.06
C GLN A 156 51.13 0.53 -5.63
N LYS A 157 50.95 0.52 -6.94
CA LYS A 157 50.59 -0.70 -7.69
C LYS A 157 51.85 -1.56 -7.81
N GLU A 158 52.06 -2.47 -6.88
CA GLU A 158 52.89 -3.65 -7.14
C GLU A 158 51.99 -4.81 -7.63
N GLU A 159 52.33 -5.29 -8.82
CA GLU A 159 51.73 -6.45 -9.47
C GLU A 159 51.92 -7.70 -8.60
N GLY A 160 50.81 -8.33 -8.21
CA GLY A 160 50.82 -9.57 -7.44
C GLY A 160 49.77 -9.64 -6.32
N SER A 161 48.92 -8.63 -6.17
CA SER A 161 47.97 -8.59 -5.05
C SER A 161 46.76 -9.51 -5.26
N LEU A 162 46.69 -10.47 -4.35
CA LEU A 162 45.62 -11.40 -4.07
C LEU A 162 44.41 -10.65 -3.43
N SER A 163 43.85 -9.63 -4.08
CA SER A 163 42.64 -8.93 -3.60
C SER A 163 41.36 -9.58 -4.15
N VAL A 164 40.29 -9.65 -3.35
CA VAL A 164 38.93 -9.67 -3.91
C VAL A 164 38.73 -8.28 -4.51
N ASP A 165 38.12 -8.16 -5.69
CA ASP A 165 37.83 -6.85 -6.27
C ASP A 165 36.89 -6.09 -5.33
N LYS A 166 37.46 -5.29 -4.42
CA LYS A 166 36.73 -4.50 -3.43
C LYS A 166 35.68 -3.62 -4.11
N GLU A 167 35.99 -3.16 -5.32
CA GLU A 167 35.07 -2.40 -6.17
C GLU A 167 33.87 -3.23 -6.63
N GLN A 168 34.05 -4.51 -6.97
CA GLN A 168 32.94 -5.40 -7.32
C GLN A 168 32.05 -5.68 -6.11
N LEU A 169 32.65 -5.95 -4.94
CA LEU A 169 31.90 -6.18 -3.70
C LEU A 169 31.09 -4.93 -3.29
N ALA A 170 31.67 -3.74 -3.39
CA ALA A 170 30.99 -2.48 -3.11
C ALA A 170 29.81 -2.24 -4.08
N LYS A 171 29.98 -2.56 -5.38
CA LYS A 171 28.91 -2.47 -6.38
C LYS A 171 27.77 -3.45 -6.08
N VAL A 172 28.08 -4.68 -5.68
CA VAL A 172 27.05 -5.67 -5.30
C VAL A 172 26.32 -5.21 -4.04
N ARG A 173 27.03 -4.75 -3.01
CA ARG A 173 26.42 -4.20 -1.78
C ARG A 173 25.48 -3.04 -2.08
N ALA A 174 25.90 -2.08 -2.92
CA ALA A 174 25.06 -0.94 -3.29
C ALA A 174 23.77 -1.39 -4.01
N ARG A 175 23.83 -2.39 -4.90
CA ARG A 175 22.63 -2.96 -5.53
C ARG A 175 21.73 -3.71 -4.54
N VAL A 176 22.32 -4.45 -3.60
CA VAL A 176 21.57 -5.13 -2.52
C VAL A 176 20.84 -4.10 -1.65
N GLU A 177 21.51 -3.01 -1.26
CA GLU A 177 20.90 -1.92 -0.48
C GLU A 177 19.77 -1.22 -1.26
N GLU A 178 19.99 -0.93 -2.54
CA GLU A 178 18.97 -0.37 -3.43
C GLU A 178 17.75 -1.29 -3.57
N HIS A 179 17.95 -2.55 -3.94
CA HIS A 179 16.86 -3.53 -4.08
C HIS A 179 16.13 -3.78 -2.77
N THR A 180 16.84 -3.85 -1.64
CA THR A 180 16.23 -4.01 -0.30
C THR A 180 15.34 -2.82 0.03
N SER A 181 15.76 -1.60 -0.31
CA SER A 181 14.94 -0.39 -0.08
C SER A 181 13.64 -0.37 -0.89
N MET A 182 13.55 -1.19 -1.94
CA MET A 182 12.36 -1.36 -2.78
C MET A 182 11.49 -2.56 -2.34
N LEU A 183 11.82 -3.29 -1.27
CA LEU A 183 10.93 -4.33 -0.75
C LEU A 183 9.79 -3.72 0.09
N PRO A 184 8.65 -4.41 0.24
CA PRO A 184 7.59 -3.98 1.14
C PRO A 184 8.05 -3.91 2.61
N GLY A 185 7.55 -2.92 3.35
CA GLY A 185 7.84 -2.75 4.78
C GLY A 185 6.62 -2.99 5.67
N ASP A 186 6.75 -2.72 6.98
CA ASP A 186 5.68 -2.96 7.96
C ASP A 186 4.38 -2.21 7.63
N ASN A 187 4.47 -0.98 7.12
CA ASN A 187 3.31 -0.20 6.70
C ASN A 187 2.52 -0.87 5.55
N ASP A 188 3.21 -1.61 4.67
CA ASP A 188 2.57 -2.37 3.60
C ASP A 188 1.83 -3.59 4.13
N LEU A 189 2.41 -4.25 5.13
CA LEU A 189 1.79 -5.38 5.81
C LEU A 189 0.52 -4.94 6.55
N THR A 190 0.58 -3.85 7.32
CA THR A 190 -0.59 -3.25 7.97
C THR A 190 -1.65 -2.85 6.94
N GLY A 191 -1.26 -2.17 5.86
CA GLY A 191 -2.19 -1.79 4.80
C GLY A 191 -2.86 -2.98 4.09
N ALA A 192 -2.12 -4.07 3.89
CA ALA A 192 -2.65 -5.32 3.35
C ALA A 192 -3.63 -6.01 4.32
N ALA A 193 -3.32 -6.01 5.63
CA ALA A 193 -4.21 -6.53 6.66
C ALA A 193 -5.51 -5.72 6.73
N GLU A 194 -5.44 -4.38 6.78
CA GLU A 194 -6.61 -3.50 6.74
C GLU A 194 -7.46 -3.72 5.47
N ALA A 195 -6.81 -3.93 4.32
CA ALA A 195 -7.49 -4.24 3.06
C ALA A 195 -8.28 -5.56 3.17
N LEU A 196 -7.69 -6.62 3.72
CA LEU A 196 -8.36 -7.90 3.91
C LEU A 196 -9.54 -7.80 4.89
N LEU A 197 -9.34 -7.07 5.99
CA LEU A 197 -10.37 -6.75 6.98
C LEU A 197 -11.54 -5.93 6.41
N ARG A 198 -11.25 -5.01 5.48
CA ARG A 198 -12.27 -4.26 4.71
C ARG A 198 -13.06 -5.15 3.76
N LEU A 199 -12.40 -6.13 3.14
CA LEU A 199 -13.07 -7.12 2.31
C LEU A 199 -13.98 -8.02 3.15
N GLN A 200 -13.51 -8.43 4.34
CA GLN A 200 -14.29 -9.20 5.31
C GLN A 200 -15.63 -8.51 5.61
N THR A 201 -15.60 -7.23 5.97
CA THR A 201 -16.80 -6.45 6.30
C THR A 201 -17.68 -6.19 5.08
N THR A 202 -17.10 -5.68 3.99
CA THR A 202 -17.88 -5.29 2.82
C THR A 202 -18.62 -6.46 2.20
N TYR A 203 -17.95 -7.62 2.09
CA TYR A 203 -18.49 -8.81 1.43
C TYR A 203 -19.05 -9.85 2.41
N LYS A 204 -19.15 -9.54 3.71
CA LYS A 204 -19.66 -10.45 4.76
C LYS A 204 -18.96 -11.82 4.74
N LEU A 205 -17.63 -11.82 4.57
CA LEU A 205 -16.82 -13.03 4.59
C LEU A 205 -16.54 -13.41 6.04
N SER A 206 -16.57 -14.71 6.37
CA SER A 206 -16.18 -15.16 7.71
C SER A 206 -14.66 -15.25 7.82
N ALA A 207 -14.11 -14.99 9.01
CA ALA A 207 -12.68 -15.16 9.27
C ALA A 207 -12.24 -16.61 9.05
N VAL A 208 -13.13 -17.57 9.35
CA VAL A 208 -12.90 -19.01 9.12
C VAL A 208 -12.73 -19.32 7.63
N ASP A 209 -13.59 -18.77 6.78
CA ASP A 209 -13.52 -19.00 5.34
C ASP A 209 -12.26 -18.37 4.74
N ILE A 210 -11.94 -17.12 5.13
CA ILE A 210 -10.70 -16.46 4.73
C ILE A 210 -9.48 -17.28 5.18
N ALA A 211 -9.42 -17.69 6.44
CA ALA A 211 -8.30 -18.46 6.99
C ALA A 211 -8.14 -19.85 6.35
N ASN A 212 -9.22 -20.43 5.83
CA ASN A 212 -9.20 -21.70 5.10
C ASN A 212 -8.99 -21.53 3.60
N GLY A 213 -8.76 -20.32 3.13
CA GLY A 213 -8.51 -20.00 1.74
C GLY A 213 -9.75 -20.08 0.84
N LYS A 214 -10.94 -19.92 1.41
CA LYS A 214 -12.24 -19.97 0.73
C LYS A 214 -12.83 -18.57 0.62
N LEU A 215 -12.38 -17.78 -0.36
CA LEU A 215 -12.83 -16.39 -0.51
C LEU A 215 -14.13 -16.28 -1.35
N ILE A 216 -14.11 -16.80 -2.58
CA ILE A 216 -15.24 -16.79 -3.51
C ILE A 216 -15.24 -18.09 -4.31
N ASN A 217 -16.42 -18.52 -4.76
CA ASN A 217 -16.58 -19.70 -5.62
C ASN A 217 -15.54 -19.70 -6.77
N ASN A 218 -14.74 -20.76 -6.86
CA ASN A 218 -13.65 -21.00 -7.82
C ASN A 218 -12.32 -20.25 -7.57
N LEU A 219 -12.16 -19.52 -6.47
CA LEU A 219 -10.87 -18.94 -6.05
C LEU A 219 -10.43 -19.53 -4.72
N THR A 220 -9.45 -20.42 -4.80
CA THR A 220 -8.73 -20.96 -3.64
C THR A 220 -7.46 -20.14 -3.41
N CYS A 221 -7.10 -19.92 -2.15
CA CYS A 221 -5.80 -19.38 -1.78
C CYS A 221 -5.17 -20.24 -0.66
N PRO A 222 -3.87 -20.06 -0.36
CA PRO A 222 -3.25 -20.76 0.75
C PRO A 222 -4.00 -20.52 2.07
N ARG A 223 -3.94 -21.52 2.95
CA ARG A 223 -4.51 -21.39 4.30
C ARG A 223 -3.62 -20.49 5.15
N LEU A 224 -4.24 -19.73 6.04
CA LEU A 224 -3.52 -18.90 7.00
C LEU A 224 -3.10 -19.72 8.22
N THR A 225 -1.88 -19.46 8.70
CA THR A 225 -1.32 -20.04 9.92
C THR A 225 -1.95 -19.40 11.18
N ALA A 226 -1.71 -20.00 12.35
CA ALA A 226 -2.13 -19.44 13.62
C ALA A 226 -1.56 -18.02 13.85
N SER A 227 -0.28 -17.83 13.50
CA SER A 227 0.42 -16.53 13.61
C SER A 227 -0.22 -15.46 12.73
N GLN A 228 -0.53 -15.80 11.48
CA GLN A 228 -1.16 -14.87 10.53
C GLN A 228 -2.59 -14.50 10.95
N CYS A 229 -3.35 -15.45 11.47
CA CYS A 229 -4.68 -15.20 12.03
C CYS A 229 -4.61 -14.29 13.27
N LEU A 230 -3.61 -14.49 14.14
CA LEU A 230 -3.37 -13.62 15.30
C LEU A 230 -3.08 -12.18 14.86
N ASN A 231 -2.20 -11.99 13.87
CA ASN A 231 -1.87 -10.68 13.33
C ASN A 231 -3.11 -9.95 12.80
N LEU A 232 -3.99 -10.62 12.05
CA LEU A 232 -5.25 -10.02 11.58
C LEU A 232 -6.18 -9.64 12.74
N GLY A 233 -6.22 -10.45 13.80
CA GLY A 233 -6.97 -10.14 15.02
C GLY A 233 -6.41 -8.92 15.75
N GLN A 234 -5.08 -8.80 15.86
CA GLN A 234 -4.41 -7.64 16.45
C GLN A 234 -4.67 -6.36 15.64
N GLN A 235 -4.65 -6.44 14.31
CA GLN A 235 -4.99 -5.30 13.45
C GLN A 235 -6.45 -4.86 13.64
N ALA A 236 -7.40 -5.80 13.70
CA ALA A 236 -8.80 -5.48 14.02
C ALA A 236 -8.96 -4.88 15.43
N TYR A 237 -8.17 -5.35 16.39
CA TYR A 237 -8.11 -4.83 17.75
C TYR A 237 -7.61 -3.38 17.79
N GLU A 238 -6.55 -3.06 17.04
CA GLU A 238 -5.98 -1.71 16.96
C GLU A 238 -6.96 -0.71 16.34
N LEU A 239 -7.78 -1.16 15.38
CA LEU A 239 -8.89 -0.40 14.80
C LEU A 239 -10.09 -0.23 15.76
N GLY A 240 -10.06 -0.86 16.93
CA GLY A 240 -11.15 -0.84 17.91
C GLY A 240 -12.33 -1.75 17.56
N GLU A 241 -12.18 -2.62 16.55
CA GLU A 241 -13.22 -3.52 16.06
C GLU A 241 -13.23 -4.85 16.84
N PHE A 242 -13.53 -4.79 18.14
CA PHE A 242 -13.36 -5.92 19.06
C PHE A 242 -14.18 -7.17 18.70
N ALA A 243 -15.35 -7.02 18.06
CA ALA A 243 -16.15 -8.16 17.62
C ALA A 243 -15.46 -8.94 16.47
N ARG A 244 -14.83 -8.22 15.55
CA ARG A 244 -14.03 -8.84 14.47
C ARG A 244 -12.71 -9.39 14.99
N ALA A 245 -12.07 -8.67 15.91
CA ALA A 245 -10.85 -9.16 16.56
C ALA A 245 -11.10 -10.49 17.28
N GLU A 246 -12.22 -10.63 18.01
CA GLU A 246 -12.64 -11.89 18.61
C GLU A 246 -12.74 -13.03 17.59
N GLU A 247 -13.38 -12.79 16.45
CA GLU A 247 -13.53 -13.80 15.40
C GLU A 247 -12.17 -14.36 14.97
N TRP A 248 -11.22 -13.46 14.69
CA TRP A 248 -9.86 -13.82 14.31
C TRP A 248 -9.07 -14.51 15.43
N PHE A 249 -9.17 -14.07 16.68
CA PHE A 249 -8.49 -14.74 17.80
C PHE A 249 -9.02 -16.15 18.05
N ARG A 250 -10.33 -16.40 17.86
CA ARG A 250 -10.89 -17.75 17.92
C ARG A 250 -10.36 -18.65 16.81
N VAL A 251 -10.27 -18.12 15.59
CA VAL A 251 -9.67 -18.84 14.46
C VAL A 251 -8.20 -19.15 14.72
N ALA A 252 -7.42 -18.17 15.20
CA ALA A 252 -6.02 -18.33 15.55
C ALA A 252 -5.82 -19.42 16.62
N TYR A 253 -6.63 -19.40 17.67
CA TYR A 253 -6.58 -20.41 18.74
C TYR A 253 -6.84 -21.82 18.23
N ASN A 254 -7.89 -22.01 17.42
CA ASN A 254 -8.21 -23.31 16.84
C ASN A 254 -7.10 -23.79 15.89
N ARG A 255 -6.56 -22.89 15.07
CA ARG A 255 -5.48 -23.19 14.12
C ARG A 255 -4.20 -23.59 14.86
N LEU A 256 -3.84 -22.90 15.94
CA LEU A 256 -2.68 -23.25 16.76
C LEU A 256 -2.79 -24.69 17.27
N TRP A 257 -3.99 -25.10 17.69
CA TRP A 257 -4.22 -26.45 18.17
C TRP A 257 -4.09 -27.52 17.08
N GLU A 258 -4.56 -27.23 15.87
CA GLU A 258 -4.35 -28.08 14.69
C GLU A 258 -2.86 -28.21 14.34
N GLU A 259 -2.12 -27.10 14.34
CA GLU A 259 -0.69 -27.07 14.04
C GLU A 259 0.15 -27.83 15.07
N LEU A 260 -0.14 -27.66 16.37
CA LEU A 260 0.50 -28.40 17.44
C LEU A 260 0.21 -29.90 17.37
N ALA A 261 -1.03 -30.28 17.09
CA ALA A 261 -1.41 -31.69 16.93
C ALA A 261 -0.68 -32.34 15.75
N LYS A 262 -0.62 -31.66 14.59
CA LYS A 262 0.15 -32.11 13.42
C LYS A 262 1.64 -32.25 13.74
N ALA A 263 2.23 -31.29 14.45
CA ALA A 263 3.62 -31.35 14.85
C ALA A 263 3.91 -32.51 15.80
N GLU A 264 3.00 -32.83 16.72
CA GLU A 264 3.11 -34.01 17.57
C GLU A 264 2.99 -35.32 16.79
N GLU A 265 2.07 -35.40 15.83
CA GLU A 265 1.93 -36.57 14.95
C GLU A 265 3.18 -36.80 14.10
N GLN A 266 3.74 -35.73 13.52
CA GLN A 266 5.00 -35.79 12.78
C GLN A 266 6.16 -36.23 13.66
N LYS A 267 6.24 -35.75 14.92
CA LYS A 267 7.23 -36.23 15.90
C LYS A 267 7.04 -37.71 16.26
N LYS A 268 5.78 -38.19 16.35
CA LYS A 268 5.45 -39.60 16.61
C LYS A 268 5.80 -40.49 15.41
N MET A 269 5.62 -40.02 14.18
CA MET A 269 6.04 -40.73 12.96
C MET A 269 7.55 -40.63 12.68
N GLY A 270 8.22 -39.62 13.23
CA GLY A 270 9.66 -39.34 13.11
C GLY A 270 10.58 -40.17 14.02
N TYR A 271 10.10 -41.27 14.61
CA TYR A 271 10.92 -42.28 15.29
C TYR A 271 10.81 -43.66 14.61
N THR A 272 10.75 -43.67 13.28
CA THR A 272 11.04 -44.85 12.46
C THR A 272 11.75 -44.41 11.18
N GLU A 273 13.07 -44.32 11.22
CA GLU A 273 13.84 -44.45 10.00
C GLU A 273 13.66 -45.88 9.46
N HIS A 274 13.40 -45.96 8.15
CA HIS A 274 13.19 -47.15 7.31
C HIS A 274 11.76 -47.73 7.27
N SER A 275 10.94 -47.18 6.36
CA SER A 275 10.42 -48.01 5.25
C SER A 275 9.86 -47.15 4.12
N SER A 276 10.29 -47.49 2.92
CA SER A 276 9.92 -46.86 1.66
C SER A 276 8.52 -47.25 1.19
N LYS A 277 7.90 -46.33 0.45
CA LYS A 277 6.83 -46.54 -0.55
C LYS A 277 5.45 -47.04 -0.05
N LYS A 278 4.49 -46.12 0.00
CA LYS A 278 3.28 -46.08 -0.86
C LYS A 278 2.28 -45.07 -0.29
N GLN A 279 1.98 -44.02 -1.06
CA GLN A 279 0.59 -43.74 -1.41
C GLN A 279 0.55 -42.82 -2.63
N ALA A 280 0.02 -43.39 -3.72
CA ALA A 280 -0.56 -42.64 -4.82
C ALA A 280 -2.01 -42.33 -4.43
N ASP A 281 -2.53 -41.23 -4.99
CA ASP A 281 -3.87 -40.64 -4.80
C ASP A 281 -4.01 -39.69 -3.59
N GLU A 282 -3.34 -38.54 -3.65
CA GLU A 282 -3.81 -37.30 -3.00
C GLU A 282 -4.27 -36.31 -4.09
N PRO A 283 -5.49 -35.77 -4.02
CA PRO A 283 -5.96 -34.77 -4.97
C PRO A 283 -5.45 -33.38 -4.58
N GLU A 284 -4.93 -32.66 -5.58
CA GLU A 284 -4.52 -31.24 -5.58
C GLU A 284 -3.37 -30.90 -4.61
N GLN A 285 -2.19 -30.60 -5.18
CA GLN A 285 -1.08 -29.98 -4.46
C GLN A 285 -1.57 -28.77 -3.66
N GLU A 286 -1.66 -28.92 -2.34
CA GLU A 286 -1.82 -27.81 -1.42
C GLU A 286 -0.66 -26.85 -1.72
N PHE A 287 -0.99 -25.67 -2.25
CA PHE A 287 0.02 -24.67 -2.59
C PHE A 287 0.55 -24.13 -1.25
N ASP A 288 1.56 -24.80 -0.70
CA ASP A 288 2.09 -24.52 0.63
C ASP A 288 2.94 -23.24 0.56
N PHE A 289 2.26 -22.10 0.73
CA PHE A 289 2.91 -20.80 0.85
C PHE A 289 3.39 -20.64 2.29
N ALA A 290 4.58 -21.15 2.58
CA ALA A 290 5.21 -21.01 3.89
C ALA A 290 6.07 -19.74 3.92
N ILE A 291 5.87 -18.91 4.95
CA ILE A 291 6.76 -17.79 5.28
C ILE A 291 7.88 -18.36 6.17
N PRO A 292 9.16 -18.34 5.76
CA PRO A 292 10.26 -18.84 6.57
C PRO A 292 10.37 -18.09 7.90
N ASP A 293 10.77 -18.82 8.96
CA ASP A 293 11.06 -18.28 10.29
C ASP A 293 9.90 -17.53 10.98
N GLU A 294 8.65 -17.77 10.58
CA GLU A 294 7.48 -17.19 11.22
C GLU A 294 7.33 -17.74 12.66
N VAL A 295 7.38 -16.84 13.65
CA VAL A 295 7.29 -17.21 15.07
C VAL A 295 5.87 -17.66 15.37
N GLN A 296 5.78 -18.87 15.94
CA GLN A 296 4.52 -19.46 16.37
C GLN A 296 4.01 -18.76 17.65
N PRO A 297 2.74 -18.31 17.67
CA PRO A 297 2.17 -17.63 18.82
C PRO A 297 1.97 -18.58 19.99
N THR A 298 1.95 -18.03 21.19
CA THR A 298 1.63 -18.82 22.39
C THR A 298 0.12 -18.84 22.63
N THR A 299 -0.37 -19.92 23.25
CA THR A 299 -1.76 -20.01 23.70
C THR A 299 -2.14 -18.83 24.61
N THR A 300 -1.25 -18.45 25.54
CA THR A 300 -1.46 -17.32 26.45
C THR A 300 -1.64 -15.99 25.71
N GLU A 301 -0.84 -15.73 24.67
CA GLU A 301 -0.91 -14.52 23.88
C GLU A 301 -2.26 -14.37 23.16
N ILE A 302 -2.72 -15.43 22.49
CA ILE A 302 -4.02 -15.42 21.80
C ILE A 302 -5.17 -15.23 22.80
N LEU A 303 -5.12 -15.95 23.93
CA LEU A 303 -6.17 -15.87 24.95
C LEU A 303 -6.21 -14.52 25.66
N ASP A 304 -5.07 -13.85 25.89
CA ASP A 304 -5.03 -12.52 26.52
C ASP A 304 -5.75 -11.48 25.63
N HIS A 305 -5.45 -11.48 24.33
CA HIS A 305 -6.13 -10.63 23.36
C HIS A 305 -7.63 -10.95 23.22
N LEU A 306 -8.00 -12.24 23.24
CA LEU A 306 -9.39 -12.68 23.20
C LEU A 306 -10.17 -12.23 24.45
N ALA A 307 -9.61 -12.43 25.64
CA ALA A 307 -10.22 -12.03 26.91
C ALA A 307 -10.47 -10.52 26.94
N TYR A 308 -9.47 -9.72 26.55
CA TYR A 308 -9.64 -8.27 26.49
C TYR A 308 -10.74 -7.86 25.51
N SER A 309 -10.75 -8.44 24.30
CA SER A 309 -11.74 -8.13 23.27
C SER A 309 -13.17 -8.44 23.72
N LEU A 310 -13.37 -9.58 24.39
CA LEU A 310 -14.65 -9.92 25.03
C LEU A 310 -15.02 -8.92 26.15
N GLY A 311 -14.05 -8.51 26.96
CA GLY A 311 -14.24 -7.52 28.01
C GLY A 311 -14.65 -6.14 27.47
N ARG A 312 -14.08 -5.70 26.34
CA ARG A 312 -14.45 -4.45 25.66
C ARG A 312 -15.85 -4.46 25.05
N GLN A 313 -16.34 -5.66 24.71
CA GLN A 313 -17.72 -5.88 24.32
C GLN A 313 -18.69 -5.96 25.52
N GLY A 314 -18.20 -5.91 26.76
CA GLY A 314 -19.04 -6.06 27.95
C GLY A 314 -19.42 -7.51 28.29
N ARG A 315 -18.85 -8.50 27.60
CA ARG A 315 -19.09 -9.94 27.83
C ARG A 315 -18.20 -10.46 28.96
N TYR A 316 -18.35 -9.88 30.15
CA TYR A 316 -17.44 -10.10 31.27
C TYR A 316 -17.39 -11.55 31.76
N ALA A 317 -18.51 -12.29 31.72
CA ALA A 317 -18.54 -13.69 32.13
C ALA A 317 -17.66 -14.57 31.21
N GLU A 318 -17.70 -14.31 29.90
CA GLU A 318 -16.88 -15.03 28.92
C GLU A 318 -15.42 -14.59 29.01
N ALA A 319 -15.16 -13.29 29.13
CA ALA A 319 -13.83 -12.76 29.34
C ALA A 319 -13.18 -13.36 30.59
N LEU A 320 -13.94 -13.51 31.68
CA LEU A 320 -13.48 -14.15 32.92
C LEU A 320 -13.13 -15.63 32.71
N ASN A 321 -13.95 -16.38 31.98
CA ASN A 321 -13.67 -17.79 31.67
C ASN A 321 -12.37 -17.92 30.87
N VAL A 322 -12.18 -17.11 29.83
CA VAL A 322 -10.94 -17.08 29.04
C VAL A 322 -9.74 -16.68 29.91
N THR A 323 -9.91 -15.67 30.77
CA THR A 323 -8.86 -15.23 31.72
C THR A 323 -8.42 -16.35 32.66
N ARG A 324 -9.36 -17.20 33.11
CA ARG A 324 -9.05 -18.33 33.98
C ARG A 324 -8.28 -19.43 33.28
N LEU A 325 -8.54 -19.69 31.99
CA LEU A 325 -7.73 -20.62 31.21
C LEU A 325 -6.25 -20.20 31.16
N ILE A 326 -5.98 -18.89 31.13
CA ILE A 326 -4.60 -18.37 31.22
C ILE A 326 -4.02 -18.64 32.61
N LEU A 327 -4.78 -18.34 33.68
CA LEU A 327 -4.33 -18.54 35.06
C LEU A 327 -4.14 -20.03 35.45
N GLU A 328 -4.85 -20.94 34.78
CA GLU A 328 -4.64 -22.38 34.91
C GLU A 328 -3.27 -22.81 34.36
N GLN A 329 -2.80 -22.15 33.30
CA GLN A 329 -1.48 -22.40 32.69
C GLN A 329 -0.36 -21.64 33.41
N ASP A 330 -0.59 -20.37 33.75
CA ASP A 330 0.33 -19.51 34.49
C ASP A 330 -0.41 -18.74 35.60
N PRO A 331 -0.43 -19.27 36.84
CA PRO A 331 -1.04 -18.61 37.99
C PRO A 331 -0.37 -17.28 38.38
N THR A 332 0.84 -17.02 37.89
CA THR A 332 1.62 -15.81 38.21
C THR A 332 1.41 -14.68 37.22
N HIS A 333 0.62 -14.89 36.17
CA HIS A 333 0.36 -13.90 35.12
C HIS A 333 -0.36 -12.66 35.68
N LYS A 334 0.40 -11.59 35.95
CA LYS A 334 -0.07 -10.39 36.65
C LYS A 334 -1.30 -9.76 35.98
N ARG A 335 -1.26 -9.56 34.65
CA ARG A 335 -2.36 -8.94 33.88
C ARG A 335 -3.65 -9.74 34.00
N SER A 336 -3.58 -11.07 33.97
CA SER A 336 -4.77 -11.93 34.07
C SER A 336 -5.37 -11.90 35.47
N ARG A 337 -4.55 -11.76 36.53
CA ARG A 337 -5.06 -11.60 37.89
C ARG A 337 -5.81 -10.28 38.07
N ASP A 338 -5.25 -9.20 37.57
CA ASP A 338 -5.89 -7.87 37.61
C ASP A 338 -7.20 -7.89 36.79
N ASN A 339 -7.21 -8.54 35.62
CA ASN A 339 -8.39 -8.72 34.78
C ASN A 339 -9.46 -9.59 35.45
N GLU A 340 -9.09 -10.68 36.12
CA GLU A 340 -10.04 -11.52 36.86
C GLU A 340 -10.76 -10.72 37.95
N GLU A 341 -10.03 -9.94 38.74
CA GLU A 341 -10.62 -9.07 39.76
C GLU A 341 -11.59 -8.06 39.13
N PHE A 342 -11.15 -7.40 38.06
CA PHE A 342 -11.97 -6.44 37.32
C PHE A 342 -13.27 -7.05 36.78
N TYR A 343 -13.21 -8.19 36.08
CA TYR A 343 -14.41 -8.82 35.52
C TYR A 343 -15.34 -9.35 36.61
N ARG A 344 -14.79 -9.88 37.72
CA ARG A 344 -15.62 -10.33 38.85
C ARG A 344 -16.37 -9.18 39.51
N ASP A 345 -15.73 -8.04 39.74
CA ASP A 345 -16.38 -6.85 40.29
C ASP A 345 -17.53 -6.35 39.39
N ARG A 346 -17.29 -6.26 38.08
CA ARG A 346 -18.32 -5.89 37.09
C ARG A 346 -19.53 -6.84 37.13
N ILE A 347 -19.29 -8.15 37.11
CA ILE A 347 -20.35 -9.17 37.18
C ILE A 347 -21.12 -9.07 38.50
N GLN A 348 -20.45 -8.84 39.63
CA GLN A 348 -21.09 -8.69 40.94
C GLN A 348 -22.00 -7.46 41.02
N ARG A 349 -21.66 -6.39 40.30
CA ARG A 349 -22.51 -5.20 40.15
C ARG A 349 -23.73 -5.42 39.24
N GLY A 350 -23.87 -6.62 38.66
CA GLY A 350 -24.89 -6.92 37.68
C GLY A 350 -24.62 -6.25 36.32
N GLU A 351 -23.37 -5.84 36.06
CA GLU A 351 -22.95 -5.28 34.78
C GLU A 351 -22.55 -6.39 33.81
N GLY A 352 -22.66 -6.10 32.51
CA GLY A 352 -22.27 -6.99 31.43
C GLY A 352 -23.44 -7.66 30.73
N ILE A 353 -23.14 -8.19 29.55
CA ILE A 353 -24.12 -8.84 28.68
C ILE A 353 -23.79 -10.33 28.54
N ILE A 354 -24.82 -11.13 28.30
CA ILE A 354 -24.69 -12.56 28.01
C ILE A 354 -24.86 -12.75 26.50
N GLY A 355 -23.86 -13.34 25.86
CA GLY A 355 -23.85 -13.54 24.41
C GLY A 355 -23.41 -12.29 23.64
N PRO A 356 -23.59 -12.27 22.32
CA PRO A 356 -23.11 -11.19 21.46
C PRO A 356 -23.77 -9.85 21.83
N VAL A 357 -23.02 -8.77 21.65
CA VAL A 357 -23.53 -7.41 21.83
C VAL A 357 -24.77 -7.24 20.94
N PRO A 358 -25.94 -6.86 21.50
CA PRO A 358 -27.10 -6.59 20.67
C PRO A 358 -26.74 -5.44 19.71
N PRO A 359 -27.20 -5.50 18.45
CA PRO A 359 -26.98 -4.40 17.53
C PRO A 359 -27.58 -3.11 18.13
N PRO A 360 -26.97 -1.95 17.84
CA PRO A 360 -27.45 -0.68 18.36
C PRO A 360 -28.92 -0.45 17.96
N GLU A 361 -29.72 0.13 18.87
CA GLU A 361 -31.15 0.40 18.65
C GLU A 361 -31.38 1.34 17.46
N ALA A 362 -30.44 2.26 17.23
CA ALA A 362 -30.42 3.15 16.08
C ALA A 362 -28.99 3.32 15.58
N LEU A 363 -28.78 3.01 14.31
CA LEU A 363 -27.51 3.29 13.62
C LEU A 363 -27.37 4.79 13.40
N SER A 364 -26.17 5.31 13.59
CA SER A 364 -25.80 6.65 13.15
C SER A 364 -25.94 6.77 11.63
N LYS A 365 -26.00 8.00 11.14
CA LYS A 365 -26.12 8.25 9.69
C LYS A 365 -24.96 7.66 8.89
N PHE A 366 -23.75 7.71 9.46
CA PHE A 366 -22.55 7.15 8.87
C PHE A 366 -22.58 5.62 8.81
N GLU A 367 -23.08 4.97 9.87
CA GLU A 367 -23.27 3.52 9.89
C GLU A 367 -24.33 3.08 8.88
N GLN A 368 -25.45 3.79 8.78
CA GLN A 368 -26.49 3.52 7.77
C GLN A 368 -25.95 3.66 6.34
N GLU A 369 -25.19 4.71 6.05
CA GLU A 369 -24.54 4.87 4.74
C GLU A 369 -23.55 3.73 4.47
N THR A 370 -22.81 3.32 5.51
CA THR A 370 -21.86 2.22 5.43
C THR A 370 -22.54 0.90 5.09
N GLU A 371 -23.58 0.53 5.82
CA GLU A 371 -24.37 -0.67 5.52
C GLU A 371 -24.98 -0.63 4.12
N THR A 372 -25.49 0.54 3.72
CA THR A 372 -26.11 0.74 2.41
C THR A 372 -25.12 0.48 1.28
N TYR A 373 -23.95 1.14 1.27
CA TYR A 373 -23.02 0.94 0.16
C TYR A 373 -22.39 -0.45 0.18
N GLN A 374 -22.14 -1.04 1.35
CA GLN A 374 -21.59 -2.39 1.44
C GLN A 374 -22.59 -3.42 0.89
N ALA A 375 -23.88 -3.27 1.19
CA ALA A 375 -24.94 -4.08 0.60
C ALA A 375 -25.01 -3.96 -0.92
N LEU A 376 -24.93 -2.74 -1.46
CA LEU A 376 -24.86 -2.53 -2.90
C LEU A 376 -23.60 -3.15 -3.51
N CYS A 377 -22.44 -3.10 -2.83
CA CYS A 377 -21.22 -3.77 -3.28
C CYS A 377 -21.35 -5.29 -3.34
N ARG A 378 -22.24 -5.89 -2.53
CA ARG A 378 -22.60 -7.31 -2.59
C ARG A 378 -23.67 -7.64 -3.64
N GLY A 379 -24.22 -6.63 -4.31
CA GLY A 379 -25.33 -6.79 -5.27
C GLY A 379 -26.69 -6.96 -4.61
N GLU A 380 -26.84 -6.60 -3.33
CA GLU A 380 -28.16 -6.61 -2.66
C GLU A 380 -29.05 -5.49 -3.23
N ILE A 381 -30.32 -5.81 -3.49
CA ILE A 381 -31.30 -4.85 -4.03
C ILE A 381 -31.96 -4.11 -2.86
N LEU A 382 -31.51 -2.88 -2.59
CA LEU A 382 -32.05 -2.05 -1.51
C LEU A 382 -33.11 -1.03 -1.99
N PHE A 383 -33.11 -0.71 -3.28
CA PHE A 383 -33.96 0.31 -3.88
C PHE A 383 -34.89 -0.31 -4.92
N PRO A 384 -36.08 0.28 -5.17
CA PRO A 384 -36.94 -0.16 -6.26
C PRO A 384 -36.20 -0.07 -7.60
N MET A 385 -36.17 -1.18 -8.32
CA MET A 385 -35.61 -1.21 -9.67
C MET A 385 -36.44 -0.30 -10.60
N PRO A 386 -35.82 0.44 -11.53
CA PRO A 386 -36.57 1.20 -12.52
C PRO A 386 -37.46 0.26 -13.36
N PRO A 387 -38.59 0.77 -13.89
CA PRO A 387 -39.44 -0.01 -14.79
C PRO A 387 -38.63 -0.59 -15.96
N SER A 388 -38.83 -1.87 -16.28
CA SER A 388 -38.03 -2.56 -17.31
C SER A 388 -38.11 -1.93 -18.70
N ASN A 389 -39.16 -1.18 -19.00
CA ASN A 389 -39.29 -0.43 -20.26
C ASN A 389 -38.46 0.87 -20.30
N THR A 390 -37.83 1.27 -19.20
CA THR A 390 -36.95 2.45 -19.13
C THR A 390 -35.46 2.09 -19.08
N ILE A 391 -35.12 0.80 -18.90
CA ILE A 391 -33.77 0.25 -18.93
C ILE A 391 -33.65 -0.61 -20.19
N TYR A 392 -32.84 -0.21 -21.16
CA TYR A 392 -32.64 -0.95 -22.39
C TYR A 392 -31.25 -0.69 -22.97
N CYS A 393 -30.78 -1.63 -23.79
CA CYS A 393 -29.58 -1.49 -24.59
C CYS A 393 -29.93 -0.97 -25.99
N GLN A 394 -29.14 -0.05 -26.52
CA GLN A 394 -29.35 0.52 -27.84
C GLN A 394 -28.03 0.82 -28.57
N TYR A 395 -28.13 0.95 -29.89
CA TYR A 395 -27.07 1.52 -30.72
C TYR A 395 -27.33 3.02 -30.88
N SER A 396 -26.52 3.84 -30.20
CA SER A 396 -26.67 5.30 -30.14
C SER A 396 -25.72 6.00 -31.11
N VAL A 397 -26.18 7.08 -31.75
CA VAL A 397 -25.36 7.92 -32.64
C VAL A 397 -25.33 9.35 -32.08
N PRO A 398 -24.58 9.61 -31.00
CA PRO A 398 -24.58 10.92 -30.33
C PRO A 398 -23.88 12.01 -31.15
N HIS A 399 -23.01 11.63 -32.09
CA HIS A 399 -22.24 12.54 -32.93
C HIS A 399 -22.06 11.96 -34.35
N PRO A 400 -21.90 12.78 -35.41
CA PRO A 400 -21.66 12.28 -36.78
C PRO A 400 -20.50 11.29 -36.92
N TYR A 401 -19.53 11.33 -35.99
CA TYR A 401 -18.43 10.38 -35.88
C TYR A 401 -18.92 8.92 -35.74
N TYR A 402 -20.07 8.69 -35.08
CA TYR A 402 -20.63 7.36 -34.81
C TYR A 402 -21.63 6.87 -35.87
N LYS A 403 -21.71 7.50 -37.05
CA LYS A 403 -22.64 7.06 -38.12
C LYS A 403 -22.36 5.65 -38.65
N ILE A 404 -21.08 5.29 -38.79
CA ILE A 404 -20.65 3.99 -39.38
C ILE A 404 -20.37 2.94 -38.29
N GLY A 405 -20.23 3.35 -37.04
CA GLY A 405 -20.15 2.46 -35.89
C GLY A 405 -20.89 3.07 -34.71
N PRO A 406 -22.21 2.86 -34.60
CA PRO A 406 -22.98 3.38 -33.47
C PRO A 406 -22.45 2.85 -32.13
N VAL A 407 -22.53 3.70 -31.10
CA VAL A 407 -22.10 3.38 -29.73
C VAL A 407 -23.04 2.36 -29.13
N LYS A 408 -22.50 1.30 -28.54
CA LYS A 408 -23.27 0.35 -27.73
C LYS A 408 -23.56 1.00 -26.38
N GLU A 409 -24.80 1.43 -26.17
CA GLU A 409 -25.25 2.11 -24.94
C GLU A 409 -26.20 1.21 -24.15
N GLU A 410 -26.04 1.19 -22.83
CA GLU A 410 -26.97 0.59 -21.88
C GLU A 410 -27.36 1.64 -20.83
N ILE A 411 -28.66 1.83 -20.65
CA ILE A 411 -29.19 2.73 -19.62
C ILE A 411 -29.33 1.96 -18.32
N LEU A 412 -28.42 2.17 -17.36
CA LEU A 412 -28.41 1.49 -16.06
C LEU A 412 -29.42 2.12 -15.08
N TYR A 413 -29.61 3.43 -15.17
CA TYR A 413 -30.61 4.15 -14.40
C TYR A 413 -31.13 5.34 -15.22
N PRO A 414 -32.45 5.56 -15.32
CA PRO A 414 -33.01 6.58 -16.22
C PRO A 414 -32.97 8.01 -15.64
N ASN A 415 -33.13 8.17 -14.33
CA ASN A 415 -33.16 9.49 -13.68
C ASN A 415 -32.70 9.42 -12.20
N PRO A 416 -31.46 9.82 -11.86
CA PRO A 416 -30.47 10.45 -12.73
C PRO A 416 -30.00 9.51 -13.84
N LYS A 417 -29.71 10.06 -15.02
CA LYS A 417 -29.26 9.24 -16.14
C LYS A 417 -27.85 8.70 -15.85
N ILE A 418 -27.76 7.39 -15.64
CA ILE A 418 -26.50 6.64 -15.49
C ILE A 418 -26.45 5.66 -16.65
N VAL A 419 -25.42 5.77 -17.48
CA VAL A 419 -25.25 4.93 -18.68
C VAL A 419 -23.91 4.23 -18.70
N MET A 420 -23.90 3.10 -19.39
CA MET A 420 -22.70 2.37 -19.75
C MET A 420 -22.54 2.39 -21.27
N TRP A 421 -21.37 2.76 -21.77
CA TRP A 421 -20.99 2.61 -23.17
C TRP A 421 -19.94 1.52 -23.31
N TYR A 422 -20.13 0.59 -24.25
CA TYR A 422 -19.23 -0.54 -24.45
C TYR A 422 -18.32 -0.35 -25.66
N GLU A 423 -17.09 -0.89 -25.56
CA GLU A 423 -16.10 -0.89 -26.64
C GLU A 423 -15.69 0.52 -27.12
N VAL A 424 -15.65 1.48 -26.20
CA VAL A 424 -15.31 2.90 -26.48
C VAL A 424 -13.83 3.23 -26.31
N ILE A 425 -13.03 2.30 -25.81
CA ILE A 425 -11.57 2.40 -25.75
C ILE A 425 -10.93 1.08 -26.19
N HIS A 426 -9.94 1.15 -27.08
CA HIS A 426 -9.34 -0.04 -27.67
C HIS A 426 -8.21 -0.63 -26.79
N PRO A 427 -7.94 -1.94 -26.87
CA PRO A 427 -6.87 -2.59 -26.10
C PRO A 427 -5.49 -1.92 -26.25
N SER A 428 -5.12 -1.50 -27.46
CA SER A 428 -3.84 -0.80 -27.72
C SER A 428 -3.76 0.57 -27.04
N GLU A 429 -4.90 1.26 -26.91
CA GLU A 429 -4.98 2.56 -26.24
C GLU A 429 -4.88 2.38 -24.73
N ILE A 430 -5.56 1.37 -24.19
CA ILE A 430 -5.44 0.96 -22.78
C ILE A 430 -3.97 0.70 -22.42
N GLU A 431 -3.26 -0.12 -23.19
CA GLU A 431 -1.86 -0.45 -22.94
C GLU A 431 -0.96 0.79 -23.00
N ARG A 432 -1.18 1.68 -23.97
CA ARG A 432 -0.43 2.93 -24.09
C ARG A 432 -0.66 3.84 -22.89
N ILE A 433 -1.91 4.03 -22.49
CA ILE A 433 -2.30 4.87 -21.34
C ILE A 433 -1.71 4.30 -20.04
N GLN A 434 -1.82 3.00 -19.82
CA GLN A 434 -1.21 2.33 -18.65
C GLN A 434 0.31 2.55 -18.61
N LYS A 435 1.00 2.41 -19.75
CA LYS A 435 2.45 2.65 -19.85
C LYS A 435 2.83 4.10 -19.54
N LEU A 436 2.03 5.07 -19.98
CA LEU A 436 2.25 6.50 -19.67
C LEU A 436 1.98 6.81 -18.19
N ALA A 437 0.97 6.16 -17.59
CA ALA A 437 0.56 6.38 -16.21
C ALA A 437 1.46 5.69 -15.18
N SER A 438 1.92 4.45 -15.42
CA SER A 438 2.70 3.66 -14.46
C SER A 438 3.85 4.41 -13.77
N PRO A 439 4.74 5.17 -14.46
CA PRO A 439 5.82 5.91 -13.78
C PRO A 439 5.32 7.15 -13.00
N ARG A 440 4.11 7.63 -13.30
CA ARG A 440 3.48 8.82 -12.72
C ARG A 440 2.51 8.53 -11.58
N LEU A 441 2.17 7.26 -11.35
CA LEU A 441 1.27 6.87 -10.27
C LEU A 441 1.84 7.30 -8.93
N ARG A 442 1.06 8.08 -8.18
CA ARG A 442 1.36 8.51 -6.82
C ARG A 442 0.18 8.20 -5.92
N ARG A 443 0.45 7.98 -4.63
CA ARG A 443 -0.59 7.78 -3.63
C ARG A 443 -1.47 9.02 -3.54
N ALA A 444 -2.78 8.82 -3.42
CA ALA A 444 -3.69 9.93 -3.15
C ALA A 444 -3.41 10.51 -1.76
N THR A 445 -3.02 11.78 -1.71
CA THR A 445 -2.76 12.51 -0.47
C THR A 445 -3.82 13.57 -0.24
N VAL A 446 -4.10 13.83 1.03
CA VAL A 446 -4.96 14.91 1.50
C VAL A 446 -4.15 15.84 2.37
N LYS A 447 -4.43 17.14 2.26
CA LYS A 447 -3.86 18.09 3.21
C LYS A 447 -4.61 17.95 4.53
N ASN A 448 -3.95 17.45 5.57
CA ASN A 448 -4.54 17.36 6.88
C ASN A 448 -4.92 18.78 7.36
N PRO A 449 -6.19 19.03 7.73
CA PRO A 449 -6.68 20.36 8.09
C PRO A 449 -6.11 20.90 9.41
N VAL A 450 -5.58 20.02 10.27
CA VAL A 450 -4.97 20.35 11.57
C VAL A 450 -3.46 20.55 11.43
N THR A 451 -2.75 19.61 10.79
CA THR A 451 -1.28 19.63 10.71
C THR A 451 -0.77 20.39 9.48
N GLY A 452 -1.63 20.62 8.48
CA GLY A 452 -1.29 21.26 7.21
C GLY A 452 -0.39 20.40 6.30
N LYS A 453 0.00 19.21 6.73
CA LYS A 453 0.85 18.27 5.98
C LYS A 453 0.01 17.43 5.02
N LEU A 454 0.62 16.98 3.94
CA LEU A 454 0.03 15.96 3.07
C LEU A 454 0.11 14.61 3.79
N GLU A 455 -1.04 14.01 4.02
CA GLU A 455 -1.22 12.69 4.65
C GLU A 455 -1.99 11.77 3.69
N ASN A 456 -1.83 10.45 3.85
CA ASN A 456 -2.53 9.50 2.99
C ASN A 456 -4.05 9.55 3.26
N ALA A 457 -4.85 9.54 2.20
CA ALA A 457 -6.30 9.56 2.33
C ALA A 457 -6.82 8.19 2.81
N TYR A 458 -7.19 8.05 4.09
CA TYR A 458 -7.81 6.82 4.61
C TYR A 458 -9.12 6.44 3.89
N TYR A 459 -9.82 7.45 3.34
CA TYR A 459 -11.05 7.28 2.58
C TYR A 459 -10.82 6.92 1.09
N ARG A 460 -9.56 6.93 0.60
CA ARG A 460 -9.21 6.57 -0.78
C ARG A 460 -7.94 5.73 -0.83
N THR A 461 -8.11 4.43 -1.03
CA THR A 461 -7.01 3.49 -1.22
C THR A 461 -6.75 3.25 -2.72
N SER A 462 -6.13 4.22 -3.42
CA SER A 462 -5.68 4.08 -4.81
C SER A 462 -4.38 4.85 -5.09
N LYS A 463 -3.73 4.57 -6.23
CA LYS A 463 -2.73 5.46 -6.83
C LYS A 463 -3.33 6.16 -8.05
N SER A 464 -2.96 7.40 -8.31
CA SER A 464 -3.43 8.18 -9.46
C SER A 464 -2.30 8.88 -10.22
N ALA A 465 -2.50 9.07 -11.51
CA ALA A 465 -1.66 9.84 -12.42
C ALA A 465 -2.54 10.72 -13.31
N TRP A 466 -2.04 11.88 -13.70
CA TRP A 466 -2.71 12.80 -14.62
C TRP A 466 -1.98 12.81 -15.96
N LEU A 467 -2.72 12.66 -17.05
CA LEU A 467 -2.19 12.66 -18.40
C LEU A 467 -2.80 13.84 -19.19
N PRO A 468 -2.03 14.92 -19.40
CA PRO A 468 -2.49 16.07 -20.17
C PRO A 468 -2.82 15.74 -21.62
N ASP A 469 -3.70 16.53 -22.24
CA ASP A 469 -4.12 16.34 -23.64
C ASP A 469 -2.93 16.26 -24.60
N ASN A 470 -1.94 17.13 -24.42
CA ASN A 470 -0.76 17.25 -25.27
C ASN A 470 0.37 16.25 -24.97
N LEU A 471 0.16 15.30 -24.05
CA LEU A 471 1.20 14.36 -23.63
C LEU A 471 1.52 13.30 -24.70
N ASP A 472 0.50 12.79 -25.39
CA ASP A 472 0.62 11.70 -26.36
C ASP A 472 -0.51 11.76 -27.40
N GLU A 473 -0.33 11.13 -28.56
CA GLU A 473 -1.40 11.02 -29.54
C GLU A 473 -2.64 10.31 -28.97
N VAL A 474 -2.44 9.31 -28.09
CA VAL A 474 -3.55 8.61 -27.46
C VAL A 474 -4.38 9.53 -26.55
N THR A 475 -3.76 10.45 -25.82
CA THR A 475 -4.47 11.35 -24.90
C THR A 475 -5.34 12.32 -25.70
N HIS A 476 -4.79 12.88 -26.77
CA HIS A 476 -5.53 13.76 -27.67
C HIS A 476 -6.70 13.05 -28.36
N ARG A 477 -6.47 11.84 -28.88
CA ARG A 477 -7.51 11.04 -29.52
C ARG A 477 -8.63 10.66 -28.55
N MET A 478 -8.29 10.33 -27.30
CA MET A 478 -9.28 10.05 -26.26
C MET A 478 -10.16 11.27 -25.99
N ASN A 479 -9.59 12.47 -25.85
CA ASN A 479 -10.37 13.69 -25.63
C ASN A 479 -11.33 13.99 -26.79
N GLN A 480 -10.89 13.83 -28.04
CA GLN A 480 -11.78 13.95 -29.21
C GLN A 480 -12.92 12.92 -29.19
N ARG A 481 -12.64 11.68 -28.79
CA ARG A 481 -13.65 10.63 -28.69
C ARG A 481 -14.64 10.90 -27.56
N ILE A 482 -14.15 11.36 -26.42
CA ILE A 482 -14.97 11.73 -25.26
C ILE A 482 -15.93 12.86 -25.65
N HIS A 483 -15.45 13.90 -26.32
CA HIS A 483 -16.30 14.97 -26.87
C HIS A 483 -17.42 14.40 -27.76
N ALA A 484 -17.07 13.50 -28.69
CA ALA A 484 -18.05 12.88 -29.58
C ALA A 484 -19.04 11.94 -28.86
N LEU A 485 -18.67 11.34 -27.72
CA LEU A 485 -19.55 10.47 -26.92
C LEU A 485 -20.53 11.28 -26.09
N THR A 486 -20.03 12.26 -25.35
CA THR A 486 -20.80 12.99 -24.34
C THR A 486 -21.53 14.21 -24.92
N GLY A 487 -21.04 14.74 -26.04
CA GLY A 487 -21.49 16.02 -26.61
C GLY A 487 -21.05 17.24 -25.80
N LEU A 488 -20.22 17.06 -24.76
CA LEU A 488 -19.71 18.13 -23.91
C LEU A 488 -18.38 18.68 -24.46
N SER A 489 -18.13 19.97 -24.26
CA SER A 489 -16.83 20.58 -24.58
C SER A 489 -15.72 19.99 -23.71
N MET A 490 -14.52 19.85 -24.27
CA MET A 490 -13.30 19.43 -23.56
C MET A 490 -12.40 20.61 -23.19
N GLU A 491 -12.77 21.85 -23.54
CA GLU A 491 -11.92 23.03 -23.36
C GLU A 491 -11.56 23.28 -21.89
N THR A 492 -12.50 23.03 -20.99
CA THR A 492 -12.38 23.23 -19.54
C THR A 492 -12.44 21.92 -18.76
N SER A 493 -12.42 20.77 -19.43
CA SER A 493 -12.39 19.48 -18.74
C SER A 493 -11.03 19.27 -18.09
N GLU A 494 -11.00 18.51 -16.99
CA GLU A 494 -9.74 18.11 -16.38
C GLU A 494 -8.97 17.11 -17.26
N ASP A 495 -7.66 17.03 -17.02
CA ASP A 495 -6.78 16.04 -17.65
C ASP A 495 -7.25 14.60 -17.36
N LEU A 496 -6.83 13.65 -18.21
CA LEU A 496 -7.18 12.24 -18.02
C LEU A 496 -6.57 11.72 -16.70
N GLN A 497 -7.40 11.47 -15.69
CA GLN A 497 -6.94 10.91 -14.43
C GLN A 497 -6.95 9.39 -14.49
N VAL A 498 -5.77 8.77 -14.58
CA VAL A 498 -5.62 7.32 -14.50
C VAL A 498 -5.49 6.89 -13.05
N GLY A 499 -6.39 6.02 -12.60
CA GLY A 499 -6.38 5.40 -11.27
C GLY A 499 -6.07 3.91 -11.31
N ASN A 500 -5.32 3.42 -10.33
CA ASN A 500 -5.14 2.01 -10.06
C ASN A 500 -5.53 1.66 -8.63
N TYR A 501 -6.36 0.62 -8.49
CA TYR A 501 -6.77 0.04 -7.22
C TYR A 501 -6.30 -1.41 -7.18
N GLY A 502 -5.46 -1.71 -6.19
CA GLY A 502 -5.07 -3.06 -5.78
C GLY A 502 -6.14 -3.73 -4.92
N ILE A 503 -5.75 -4.78 -4.21
CA ILE A 503 -6.65 -5.58 -3.38
C ILE A 503 -7.18 -4.73 -2.23
N GLY A 504 -8.50 -4.76 -2.00
CA GLY A 504 -9.18 -3.93 -0.99
C GLY A 504 -9.12 -2.41 -1.28
N GLY A 505 -8.55 -2.01 -2.42
CA GLY A 505 -8.54 -0.64 -2.88
C GLY A 505 -9.97 -0.15 -3.11
N TYR A 506 -10.33 0.97 -2.50
CA TYR A 506 -11.68 1.54 -2.51
C TYR A 506 -11.64 3.07 -2.51
N TYR A 507 -12.78 3.68 -2.78
CA TYR A 507 -13.00 5.12 -2.59
C TYR A 507 -14.33 5.27 -1.87
N ALA A 508 -14.30 5.87 -0.67
CA ALA A 508 -15.44 6.06 0.21
C ALA A 508 -16.59 6.86 -0.44
N PRO A 509 -17.78 6.91 0.18
CA PRO A 509 -18.90 7.70 -0.33
C PRO A 509 -18.53 9.16 -0.57
N HIS A 510 -18.70 9.63 -1.81
CA HIS A 510 -18.34 10.98 -2.22
C HIS A 510 -19.24 11.50 -3.34
N PHE A 511 -19.10 12.81 -3.57
CA PHE A 511 -19.57 13.49 -4.76
C PHE A 511 -18.36 13.87 -5.61
N ASP A 512 -18.56 13.91 -6.93
CA ASP A 512 -17.54 14.46 -7.81
C ASP A 512 -17.58 15.99 -7.87
N PHE A 513 -18.75 16.58 -7.59
CA PHE A 513 -18.94 18.04 -7.55
C PHE A 513 -18.66 18.60 -6.15
N GLY A 514 -18.22 19.86 -6.08
CA GLY A 514 -18.04 20.56 -4.82
C GLY A 514 -19.38 21.04 -4.25
N ARG A 515 -19.58 20.85 -2.95
CA ARG A 515 -20.84 21.22 -2.27
C ARG A 515 -20.81 22.67 -1.80
N LYS A 516 -21.96 23.35 -1.79
CA LYS A 516 -22.06 24.77 -1.36
C LYS A 516 -21.51 25.07 0.05
N ARG A 517 -21.38 24.04 0.89
CA ARG A 517 -20.94 24.12 2.29
C ARG A 517 -19.45 23.86 2.47
N GLU A 518 -18.81 23.28 1.47
CA GLU A 518 -17.39 22.99 1.50
C GLU A 518 -16.61 24.29 1.33
N LYS A 519 -15.50 24.43 2.06
CA LYS A 519 -14.59 25.57 1.87
C LYS A 519 -13.87 25.37 0.53
N ASP A 520 -13.84 26.42 -0.29
CA ASP A 520 -13.22 26.40 -1.62
C ASP A 520 -13.83 25.34 -2.57
N ALA A 521 -15.10 24.96 -2.36
CA ALA A 521 -15.81 23.95 -3.16
C ALA A 521 -15.84 24.23 -4.67
N PHE A 522 -15.63 25.49 -5.04
CA PHE A 522 -15.61 25.96 -6.40
C PHE A 522 -14.20 26.45 -6.70
N GLU A 523 -13.46 25.73 -7.54
CA GLU A 523 -12.39 26.37 -8.29
C GLU A 523 -13.05 27.45 -9.16
N VAL A 524 -12.88 28.71 -8.74
CA VAL A 524 -13.65 29.85 -9.23
C VAL A 524 -13.42 30.12 -10.72
N GLU A 525 -12.38 29.54 -11.32
CA GLU A 525 -12.00 29.81 -12.72
C GLU A 525 -12.86 29.06 -13.76
N ASN A 526 -13.20 27.79 -13.50
CA ASN A 526 -13.92 26.95 -14.46
C ASN A 526 -15.32 26.50 -13.98
N GLY A 527 -15.66 26.76 -12.71
CA GLY A 527 -16.94 26.35 -12.12
C GLY A 527 -16.91 24.91 -11.63
N ASN A 528 -18.08 24.39 -11.26
CA ASN A 528 -18.22 23.07 -10.64
C ASN A 528 -18.18 21.94 -11.69
N ARG A 529 -18.00 20.69 -11.24
CA ARG A 529 -17.96 19.51 -12.13
C ARG A 529 -19.36 19.06 -12.50
N ILE A 530 -19.78 19.29 -13.75
CA ILE A 530 -21.14 18.99 -14.23
C ILE A 530 -21.41 17.51 -14.50
N ALA A 531 -20.37 16.75 -14.83
CA ALA A 531 -20.46 15.38 -15.30
C ALA A 531 -19.15 14.62 -15.05
N THR A 532 -19.27 13.30 -15.02
CA THR A 532 -18.14 12.38 -14.91
C THR A 532 -18.26 11.31 -15.97
N ILE A 533 -17.15 11.02 -16.64
CA ILE A 533 -16.97 9.78 -17.41
C ILE A 533 -15.84 8.97 -16.81
N ILE A 534 -16.06 7.66 -16.64
CA ILE A 534 -15.07 6.72 -16.12
C ILE A 534 -14.89 5.58 -17.10
N PHE A 535 -13.71 5.46 -17.70
CA PHE A 535 -13.34 4.33 -18.54
C PHE A 535 -12.75 3.21 -17.68
N TYR A 536 -13.17 1.97 -17.93
CA TYR A 536 -12.62 0.79 -17.28
C TYR A 536 -11.61 0.12 -18.20
N MET A 537 -10.37 0.03 -17.71
CA MET A 537 -9.21 -0.44 -18.47
C MET A 537 -8.75 -1.84 -18.06
N SER A 538 -9.45 -2.48 -17.13
CA SER A 538 -9.23 -3.86 -16.73
C SER A 538 -10.54 -4.55 -16.38
N ASP A 539 -10.56 -5.87 -16.57
CA ASP A 539 -11.64 -6.72 -16.09
C ASP A 539 -11.36 -7.08 -14.63
N VAL A 540 -12.29 -6.72 -13.75
CA VAL A 540 -12.21 -7.07 -12.32
C VAL A 540 -13.07 -8.30 -12.11
N LYS A 541 -12.47 -9.40 -11.65
CA LYS A 541 -13.17 -10.69 -11.52
C LYS A 541 -14.27 -10.63 -10.45
N ALA A 542 -14.02 -9.93 -9.35
CA ALA A 542 -14.99 -9.73 -8.28
C ALA A 542 -14.75 -8.40 -7.54
N GLY A 543 -15.84 -7.75 -7.16
CA GLY A 543 -15.82 -6.44 -6.52
C GLY A 543 -15.48 -5.29 -7.47
N GLY A 544 -15.10 -4.12 -6.93
CA GLY A 544 -14.65 -3.00 -7.75
C GLY A 544 -15.73 -2.19 -8.48
N SER A 545 -17.01 -2.52 -8.33
CA SER A 545 -18.13 -1.75 -8.91
C SER A 545 -18.17 -0.30 -8.39
N THR A 546 -18.70 0.63 -9.19
CA THR A 546 -19.09 1.96 -8.72
C THR A 546 -20.57 1.93 -8.35
N VAL A 547 -20.93 2.09 -7.08
CA VAL A 547 -22.32 1.99 -6.60
C VAL A 547 -22.84 3.34 -6.14
N PHE A 548 -24.09 3.65 -6.47
CA PHE A 548 -24.76 4.91 -6.14
C PHE A 548 -25.68 4.71 -4.94
N ASN A 549 -25.25 5.16 -3.76
CA ASN A 549 -25.85 4.77 -2.49
C ASN A 549 -27.19 5.45 -2.17
N ARG A 550 -27.73 6.27 -3.08
CA ARG A 550 -29.06 6.90 -2.95
C ARG A 550 -30.12 6.36 -3.91
N VAL A 551 -29.70 5.63 -4.94
CA VAL A 551 -30.60 5.12 -5.98
C VAL A 551 -30.42 3.62 -6.22
N GLY A 552 -29.35 3.01 -5.70
CA GLY A 552 -29.08 1.58 -5.84
C GLY A 552 -28.50 1.18 -7.20
N ALA A 553 -28.26 2.14 -8.09
CA ALA A 553 -27.60 1.87 -9.37
C ALA A 553 -26.15 1.43 -9.15
N ALA A 554 -25.66 0.56 -10.02
CA ALA A 554 -24.29 0.07 -9.99
C ALA A 554 -23.70 0.04 -11.39
N VAL A 555 -22.44 0.47 -11.51
CA VAL A 555 -21.65 0.42 -12.74
C VAL A 555 -20.51 -0.57 -12.51
N SER A 556 -20.57 -1.71 -13.19
CA SER A 556 -19.58 -2.77 -13.04
C SER A 556 -18.37 -2.54 -13.96
N PRO A 557 -17.14 -2.77 -13.47
CA PRO A 557 -15.93 -2.62 -14.26
C PRO A 557 -15.87 -3.64 -15.40
N THR A 558 -16.01 -3.15 -16.62
CA THR A 558 -15.93 -3.96 -17.86
C THR A 558 -14.86 -3.38 -18.75
N ARG A 559 -13.79 -4.13 -19.06
CA ARG A 559 -12.68 -3.60 -19.85
C ARG A 559 -13.17 -3.08 -21.21
N GLY A 560 -12.73 -1.88 -21.57
CA GLY A 560 -13.10 -1.24 -22.83
C GLY A 560 -14.40 -0.44 -22.76
N ALA A 561 -15.12 -0.48 -21.64
CA ALA A 561 -16.37 0.23 -21.46
C ALA A 561 -16.19 1.51 -20.62
N ALA A 562 -17.13 2.45 -20.71
CA ALA A 562 -17.16 3.67 -19.92
C ALA A 562 -18.52 3.92 -19.26
N GLY A 563 -18.51 4.24 -17.96
CA GLY A 563 -19.67 4.73 -17.24
C GLY A 563 -19.78 6.25 -17.35
N PHE A 564 -20.99 6.79 -17.45
CA PHE A 564 -21.23 8.22 -17.51
C PHE A 564 -22.48 8.63 -16.72
N TRP A 565 -22.36 9.75 -16.00
CA TRP A 565 -23.47 10.40 -15.32
C TRP A 565 -23.24 11.90 -15.21
N TYR A 566 -24.32 12.64 -14.99
CA TYR A 566 -24.27 14.06 -14.64
C TYR A 566 -24.27 14.23 -13.13
N ASN A 567 -23.35 15.04 -12.62
CA ASN A 567 -23.20 15.36 -11.19
C ASN A 567 -24.13 16.49 -10.75
N LEU A 568 -24.39 17.43 -11.65
CA LEU A 568 -25.28 18.58 -11.44
C LEU A 568 -26.54 18.42 -12.27
N TYR A 569 -27.63 19.00 -11.77
CA TYR A 569 -28.82 19.28 -12.54
C TYR A 569 -28.57 20.34 -13.63
N PRO A 570 -29.44 20.49 -14.64
CA PRO A 570 -29.33 21.55 -15.66
C PRO A 570 -29.33 22.97 -15.09
N SER A 571 -29.92 23.20 -13.91
CA SER A 571 -29.84 24.47 -13.18
C SER A 571 -28.47 24.77 -12.56
N GLY A 572 -27.55 23.81 -12.50
CA GLY A 572 -26.26 23.90 -11.78
C GLY A 572 -26.32 23.43 -10.33
N GLU A 573 -27.50 23.07 -9.81
CA GLU A 573 -27.62 22.49 -8.46
C GLU A 573 -27.02 21.08 -8.40
N GLY A 574 -26.38 20.74 -7.28
CA GLY A 574 -25.80 19.41 -7.06
C GLY A 574 -26.85 18.31 -6.96
N ASP A 575 -26.72 17.26 -7.78
CA ASP A 575 -27.63 16.12 -7.68
C ASP A 575 -27.14 15.14 -6.59
N LEU A 576 -27.70 15.28 -5.40
CA LEU A 576 -27.36 14.45 -4.25
C LEU A 576 -27.57 12.94 -4.49
N ARG A 577 -28.37 12.54 -5.50
CA ARG A 577 -28.58 11.14 -5.88
C ARG A 577 -27.35 10.49 -6.51
N THR A 578 -26.38 11.31 -6.95
CA THR A 578 -25.13 10.88 -7.59
C THR A 578 -24.03 10.53 -6.60
N ARG A 579 -24.33 10.57 -5.28
CA ARG A 579 -23.39 10.10 -4.25
C ARG A 579 -23.03 8.65 -4.53
N HIS A 580 -21.73 8.38 -4.61
CA HIS A 580 -21.25 7.08 -5.06
C HIS A 580 -19.97 6.64 -4.36
N VAL A 581 -19.70 5.35 -4.49
CA VAL A 581 -18.59 4.63 -3.86
C VAL A 581 -17.90 3.79 -4.91
N ALA A 582 -16.56 3.76 -4.90
CA ALA A 582 -15.84 2.70 -5.59
C ALA A 582 -15.69 1.52 -4.62
N CYS A 583 -16.45 0.46 -4.84
CA CYS A 583 -16.42 -0.74 -4.01
C CYS A 583 -14.99 -1.32 -3.93
N PRO A 584 -14.59 -1.84 -2.76
CA PRO A 584 -13.31 -2.54 -2.61
C PRO A 584 -13.12 -3.62 -3.68
N VAL A 585 -11.97 -3.64 -4.33
CA VAL A 585 -11.62 -4.71 -5.28
C VAL A 585 -11.37 -6.00 -4.51
N LEU A 586 -12.19 -7.02 -4.77
CA LEU A 586 -12.08 -8.31 -4.10
C LEU A 586 -11.09 -9.23 -4.84
N VAL A 587 -11.18 -9.30 -6.17
CA VAL A 587 -10.29 -10.14 -6.98
C VAL A 587 -9.89 -9.42 -8.27
N GLY A 588 -8.58 -9.31 -8.50
CA GLY A 588 -7.98 -8.66 -9.66
C GLY A 588 -7.47 -7.25 -9.35
N SER A 589 -7.20 -6.46 -10.39
CA SER A 589 -6.78 -5.06 -10.26
C SER A 589 -7.72 -4.18 -11.08
N LYS A 590 -8.19 -3.08 -10.49
CA LYS A 590 -9.05 -2.11 -11.18
C LYS A 590 -8.20 -0.96 -11.70
N TRP A 591 -8.12 -0.83 -13.02
CA TRP A 591 -7.57 0.32 -13.72
C TRP A 591 -8.72 1.13 -14.31
N VAL A 592 -8.73 2.43 -14.02
CA VAL A 592 -9.74 3.36 -14.52
C VAL A 592 -9.12 4.63 -15.05
N MET A 593 -9.82 5.31 -15.95
CA MET A 593 -9.47 6.65 -16.41
C MET A 593 -10.71 7.54 -16.25
N ASN A 594 -10.63 8.51 -15.35
CA ASN A 594 -11.69 9.47 -15.08
C ASN A 594 -11.44 10.75 -15.87
N VAL A 595 -12.52 11.38 -16.32
CA VAL A 595 -12.53 12.76 -16.80
C VAL A 595 -13.72 13.48 -16.18
N TRP A 596 -13.44 14.65 -15.62
CA TRP A 596 -14.45 15.54 -15.07
C TRP A 596 -14.63 16.76 -15.98
N PHE A 597 -15.88 17.12 -16.22
CA PHE A 597 -16.25 18.25 -17.06
C PHE A 597 -16.68 19.40 -16.17
N HIS A 598 -16.13 20.59 -16.39
CA HIS A 598 -16.55 21.79 -15.66
C HIS A 598 -17.72 22.51 -16.33
N GLU A 599 -18.40 23.38 -15.58
CA GLU A 599 -19.54 24.18 -16.04
C GLU A 599 -19.19 25.14 -17.18
N ARG A 600 -18.07 25.85 -17.06
CA ARG A 600 -17.64 26.85 -18.04
C ARG A 600 -17.39 26.21 -19.41
N GLY A 601 -17.88 26.81 -20.48
CA GLY A 601 -17.73 26.30 -21.85
C GLY A 601 -18.80 25.27 -22.24
N GLN A 602 -19.78 25.00 -21.37
CA GLN A 602 -20.89 24.07 -21.62
C GLN A 602 -22.22 24.78 -21.88
N GLU A 603 -22.26 26.10 -21.86
CA GLU A 603 -23.48 26.92 -21.87
C GLU A 603 -24.36 26.65 -23.11
N PHE A 604 -23.72 26.31 -24.23
CA PHE A 604 -24.40 25.98 -25.49
C PHE A 604 -24.58 24.48 -25.73
N TYR A 605 -23.85 23.63 -25.01
CA TYR A 605 -23.90 22.17 -25.12
C TYR A 605 -24.91 21.56 -24.14
N ARG A 606 -25.08 22.17 -22.97
CA ARG A 606 -25.98 21.74 -21.90
C ARG A 606 -26.77 22.93 -21.36
N ARG A 607 -27.90 23.21 -22.01
CA ARG A 607 -28.77 24.33 -21.64
C ARG A 607 -29.49 24.07 -20.32
N CYS A 608 -29.69 25.13 -19.53
CA CYS A 608 -30.51 25.08 -18.34
C CYS A 608 -31.99 24.80 -18.67
N GLY A 609 -32.69 24.21 -17.70
CA GLY A 609 -34.14 24.04 -17.76
C GLY A 609 -34.88 25.37 -17.61
N LEU A 610 -36.18 25.36 -17.91
CA LEU A 610 -37.07 26.51 -17.66
C LEU A 610 -37.49 26.60 -16.19
N GLU A 611 -37.39 25.50 -15.46
CA GLU A 611 -37.73 25.38 -14.04
C GLU A 611 -36.47 25.14 -13.23
N GLN A 612 -36.49 25.58 -11.98
CA GLN A 612 -35.41 25.35 -11.04
C GLN A 612 -35.48 23.91 -10.50
N ASP A 613 -34.37 23.17 -10.56
CA ASP A 613 -34.27 21.83 -9.96
C ASP A 613 -34.20 21.91 -8.42
N PRO A 614 -34.39 20.79 -7.70
CA PRO A 614 -34.30 20.78 -6.25
C PRO A 614 -32.97 21.35 -5.74
N VAL A 615 -33.07 22.35 -4.86
CA VAL A 615 -31.91 22.99 -4.24
C VAL A 615 -31.20 22.00 -3.33
N GLU A 616 -29.87 22.01 -3.36
CA GLU A 616 -29.04 21.20 -2.46
C GLU A 616 -29.40 21.49 -0.99
N MET A 617 -29.94 20.49 -0.29
CA MET A 617 -30.30 20.59 1.12
C MET A 617 -29.25 19.96 2.05
N ASP A 618 -29.35 20.29 3.33
CA ASP A 618 -28.61 19.59 4.38
C ASP A 618 -29.00 18.12 4.42
N ASP A 619 -28.06 17.26 4.08
CA ASP A 619 -28.21 15.82 4.24
C ASP A 619 -27.33 15.29 5.36
N GLY A 620 -26.87 16.12 6.31
CA GLY A 620 -26.17 15.71 7.52
C GLY A 620 -24.89 14.91 7.31
N PHE A 621 -24.28 15.00 6.13
CA PHE A 621 -22.99 14.39 5.76
C PHE A 621 -21.95 15.46 5.43
#